data_AF-A0A9P5P3L6-F1
#
_entry.id   AF-A0A9P5P3L6-F1
#
_cell.length_a   1.000
_cell.length_b   1.000
_cell.length_c   1.000
_cell.angle_alpha   90.00
_cell.angle_beta   90.00
_cell.angle_gamma   90.00
#
_symmetry.space_group_name_H-M   'P 1'
#
loop_
_entity.id
_entity.type
_entity.pdbx_description
1 polymer ?
#
loop_
_entity_poly.entity_id
_entity_poly.type
_entity_poly.pdbx_seq_one_letter_code
_entity_poly.pdbx_strand_id
1 'polypeptide(L)'
;MNSLPPSTPFPVAGLNHEKEDQFVQFLRSLNKEYLDENLPRIPALDKDKWIAIVDGLSDVCLSTFPLPDSNTTWDATQQKIEAVDATLDVSKRVFRRVDCIYNSSEELVKKLLVRVVDICGALDLWIEADVPCGEQVLSPTQLKEKAVDVVASILRGFGDYIPLASDGQKPSWHILREMLRDCLDICNEVLLTSLPLTSRTWVAFFNKPRIINLNDQDPVTTEPEGPLYVRLPQPGRIPLFLVLLLDIMVKAISPRLKSQWHLLDITRSVAEFSRNLLFQCLGPVFSTRATIRSKVFMAALFITKQLRQEPEHRHIIGDLIEYSLHKSSNQNLGQVLRF
;
A
#
# COMPACT_ATOMS: atom_id res chain seq x y z
N MET A 1 12.37 -12.12 -31.97
CA MET A 1 11.48 -12.52 -30.86
C MET A 1 10.36 -11.49 -30.81
N ASN A 2 9.10 -11.92 -30.77
CA ASN A 2 7.97 -11.00 -30.65
C ASN A 2 8.04 -10.32 -29.28
N SER A 3 8.22 -9.00 -29.24
CA SER A 3 8.25 -8.22 -27.99
C SER A 3 6.85 -8.01 -27.37
N LEU A 4 5.82 -8.56 -28.02
CA LEU A 4 4.44 -8.25 -27.74
C LEU A 4 3.67 -9.49 -27.27
N PRO A 5 2.98 -9.41 -26.12
CA PRO A 5 2.03 -10.43 -25.75
C PRO A 5 0.81 -10.38 -26.69
N PRO A 6 0.14 -11.52 -26.94
CA PRO A 6 -1.13 -11.53 -27.64
C PRO A 6 -2.16 -10.66 -26.89
N SER A 7 -3.09 -10.04 -27.63
CA SER A 7 -4.27 -9.38 -27.05
C SER A 7 -4.94 -10.35 -26.07
N THR A 8 -5.31 -9.86 -24.88
CA THR A 8 -5.84 -10.69 -23.79
C THR A 8 -6.99 -11.57 -24.31
N PRO A 9 -6.90 -12.91 -24.20
CA PRO A 9 -7.92 -13.79 -24.77
C PRO A 9 -9.23 -13.80 -23.95
N PHE A 10 -9.29 -13.04 -22.85
CA PHE A 10 -10.41 -13.07 -21.91
C PHE A 10 -11.30 -11.83 -22.05
N PRO A 11 -12.60 -11.99 -22.38
CA PRO A 11 -13.56 -10.90 -22.25
C PRO A 11 -13.72 -10.53 -20.76
N VAL A 12 -13.70 -9.23 -20.46
CA VAL A 12 -13.63 -8.66 -19.10
C VAL A 12 -14.98 -8.71 -18.34
N ALA A 13 -15.72 -9.81 -18.44
CA ALA A 13 -16.98 -9.98 -17.69
C ALA A 13 -17.17 -11.42 -17.20
N GLY A 14 -17.17 -11.60 -15.87
CA GLY A 14 -17.52 -12.84 -15.19
C GLY A 14 -16.52 -13.98 -15.41
N LEU A 15 -15.51 -14.06 -14.55
CA LEU A 15 -14.65 -15.23 -14.47
C LEU A 15 -15.44 -16.38 -13.82
N ASN A 16 -15.84 -17.37 -14.63
CA ASN A 16 -16.30 -18.66 -14.12
C ASN A 16 -15.08 -19.45 -13.61
N HIS A 17 -15.23 -20.34 -12.62
CA HIS A 17 -14.12 -21.08 -12.00
C HIS A 17 -13.14 -21.77 -12.98
N GLU A 18 -13.62 -22.38 -14.09
CA GLU A 18 -12.73 -22.97 -15.11
C GLU A 18 -11.88 -21.93 -15.87
N LYS A 19 -12.35 -20.68 -15.94
CA LYS A 19 -11.63 -19.55 -16.55
C LYS A 19 -10.65 -18.90 -15.58
N GLU A 20 -10.83 -19.08 -14.27
CA GLU A 20 -9.96 -18.47 -13.25
C GLU A 20 -8.58 -19.13 -13.21
N ASP A 21 -8.53 -20.47 -13.24
CA ASP A 21 -7.25 -21.19 -13.29
C ASP A 21 -6.48 -20.89 -14.59
N GLN A 22 -7.20 -20.82 -15.71
CA GLN A 22 -6.63 -20.42 -17.00
C GLN A 22 -6.11 -18.99 -16.97
N PHE A 23 -6.81 -18.10 -16.27
CA PHE A 23 -6.40 -16.70 -16.11
C PHE A 23 -5.13 -16.59 -15.25
N VAL A 24 -5.06 -17.28 -14.11
CA VAL A 24 -3.84 -17.31 -13.28
C VAL A 24 -2.67 -17.93 -14.06
N GLN A 25 -2.91 -19.00 -14.82
CA GLN A 25 -1.90 -19.59 -15.69
C GLN A 25 -1.43 -18.61 -16.77
N PHE A 26 -2.34 -17.82 -17.35
CA PHE A 26 -1.99 -16.74 -18.28
C PHE A 26 -1.13 -15.66 -17.62
N LEU A 27 -1.44 -15.23 -16.39
CA LEU A 27 -0.59 -14.26 -15.68
C LEU A 27 0.81 -14.84 -15.42
N ARG A 28 0.90 -16.13 -15.06
CA ARG A 28 2.16 -16.83 -14.88
C ARG A 28 2.93 -16.97 -16.21
N SER A 29 2.25 -17.20 -17.33
CA SER A 29 2.89 -17.26 -18.64
C SER A 29 3.42 -15.89 -19.08
N LEU A 30 2.70 -14.80 -18.83
CA LEU A 30 3.21 -13.43 -19.06
C LEU A 30 4.54 -13.20 -18.32
N ASN A 31 4.60 -13.63 -17.06
CA ASN A 31 5.81 -13.51 -16.25
C ASN A 31 6.98 -14.31 -16.82
N LYS A 32 6.73 -15.51 -17.34
CA LYS A 32 7.76 -16.41 -17.88
C LYS A 32 8.23 -16.01 -19.28
N GLU A 33 7.30 -15.61 -20.15
CA GLU A 33 7.58 -15.39 -21.57
C GLU A 33 8.07 -13.98 -21.90
N TYR A 34 7.63 -12.97 -21.15
CA TYR A 34 7.89 -11.56 -21.48
C TYR A 34 8.61 -10.80 -20.36
N LEU A 35 8.35 -11.16 -19.10
CA LEU A 35 8.79 -10.38 -17.93
C LEU A 35 9.86 -11.08 -17.08
N ASP A 36 10.46 -12.16 -17.57
CA ASP A 36 11.56 -12.83 -16.89
C ASP A 36 12.80 -11.93 -16.83
N GLU A 37 13.56 -12.01 -15.73
CA GLU A 37 14.71 -11.13 -15.50
C GLU A 37 15.84 -11.38 -16.51
N ASN A 38 15.91 -12.59 -17.08
CA ASN A 38 16.94 -12.97 -18.06
C ASN A 38 16.64 -12.52 -19.50
N LEU A 39 15.44 -12.00 -19.77
CA LEU A 39 15.07 -11.54 -21.11
C LEU A 39 15.66 -10.14 -21.41
N PRO A 40 15.70 -9.69 -22.67
CA PRO A 40 16.01 -8.30 -23.01
C PRO A 40 14.95 -7.33 -22.46
N ARG A 41 15.35 -6.09 -22.10
CA ARG A 41 14.41 -5.05 -21.64
C ARG A 41 13.38 -4.74 -22.71
N ILE A 42 12.17 -4.37 -22.28
CA ILE A 42 11.06 -4.08 -23.19
C ILE A 42 11.20 -2.63 -23.69
N PRO A 43 11.21 -2.39 -25.01
CA PRO A 43 11.40 -1.05 -25.57
C PRO A 43 10.32 -0.06 -25.14
N ALA A 44 10.69 1.22 -25.05
CA ALA A 44 9.77 2.30 -24.67
C ALA A 44 8.56 2.45 -25.63
N LEU A 45 8.67 2.00 -26.88
CA LEU A 45 7.57 2.01 -27.87
C LEU A 45 6.37 1.14 -27.42
N ASP A 46 6.63 0.08 -26.65
CA ASP A 46 5.58 -0.84 -26.20
C ASP A 46 5.03 -0.48 -24.80
N LYS A 47 5.53 0.62 -24.20
CA LYS A 47 5.16 1.06 -22.85
C LYS A 47 3.65 1.17 -22.62
N ASP A 48 2.95 1.86 -23.51
CA ASP A 48 1.53 2.17 -23.31
C ASP A 48 0.65 0.91 -23.31
N LYS A 49 1.05 -0.12 -24.06
CA LYS A 49 0.38 -1.43 -24.04
C LYS A 49 0.54 -2.11 -22.67
N TRP A 50 1.74 -2.06 -22.10
CA TRP A 50 1.99 -2.61 -20.78
C TRP A 50 1.32 -1.82 -19.66
N ILE A 51 1.21 -0.49 -19.79
CA ILE A 51 0.39 0.34 -18.90
C ILE A 51 -1.07 -0.14 -18.96
N ALA A 52 -1.64 -0.30 -20.15
CA ALA A 52 -3.02 -0.77 -20.30
C ALA A 52 -3.26 -2.18 -19.74
N ILE A 53 -2.29 -3.10 -19.89
CA ILE A 53 -2.37 -4.44 -19.29
C ILE A 53 -2.41 -4.33 -17.76
N VAL A 54 -1.48 -3.61 -17.13
CA VAL A 54 -1.44 -3.49 -15.67
C VAL A 54 -2.68 -2.75 -15.15
N ASP A 55 -3.14 -1.73 -15.88
CA ASP A 55 -4.35 -0.98 -15.54
C ASP A 55 -5.59 -1.89 -15.53
N GLY A 56 -5.79 -2.71 -16.57
CA GLY A 56 -6.88 -3.67 -16.64
C GLY A 56 -6.77 -4.77 -15.57
N LEU A 57 -5.56 -5.26 -15.30
CA LEU A 57 -5.35 -6.22 -14.21
C LEU A 57 -5.69 -5.63 -12.84
N SER A 58 -5.38 -4.35 -12.62
CA SER A 58 -5.71 -3.67 -11.37
C SER A 58 -7.22 -3.51 -11.17
N ASP A 59 -8.00 -3.29 -12.24
CA ASP A 59 -9.46 -3.23 -12.16
C ASP A 59 -10.10 -4.59 -11.86
N VAL A 60 -9.58 -5.65 -12.46
CA VAL A 60 -10.17 -6.99 -12.29
C VAL A 60 -9.71 -7.63 -10.98
N CYS A 61 -8.41 -7.61 -10.72
CA CYS A 61 -7.82 -8.41 -9.65
C CYS A 61 -7.68 -7.63 -8.34
N LEU A 62 -7.46 -6.31 -8.40
CA LEU A 62 -7.16 -5.50 -7.22
C LEU A 62 -8.32 -4.60 -6.77
N SER A 63 -9.48 -4.65 -7.44
CA SER A 63 -10.61 -3.75 -7.17
C SER A 63 -11.21 -3.91 -5.77
N THR A 64 -11.51 -5.14 -5.38
CA THR A 64 -12.05 -5.48 -4.06
C THR A 64 -11.48 -6.80 -3.57
N PHE A 65 -11.26 -6.91 -2.27
CA PHE A 65 -10.86 -8.15 -1.61
C PHE A 65 -11.96 -8.61 -0.64
N PRO A 66 -12.29 -9.91 -0.59
CA PRO A 66 -13.32 -10.41 0.33
C PRO A 66 -12.95 -10.10 1.78
N LEU A 67 -13.96 -9.73 2.57
CA LEU A 67 -13.81 -9.54 4.01
C LEU A 67 -14.12 -10.86 4.73
N PRO A 68 -13.54 -11.11 5.91
CA PRO A 68 -13.91 -12.28 6.70
C PRO A 68 -15.39 -12.15 7.13
N ASP A 69 -16.19 -13.14 6.76
CA ASP A 69 -17.59 -13.27 7.19
C ASP A 69 -17.83 -14.68 7.76
N SER A 70 -19.05 -14.97 8.23
CA SER A 70 -19.36 -16.26 8.86
C SER A 70 -19.30 -17.45 7.90
N ASN A 71 -19.33 -17.21 6.58
CA ASN A 71 -19.51 -18.24 5.56
C ASN A 71 -18.31 -18.39 4.62
N THR A 72 -17.39 -17.44 4.64
CA THR A 72 -16.22 -17.34 3.76
C THR A 72 -14.99 -17.72 4.56
N THR A 73 -14.36 -18.83 4.18
CA THR A 73 -13.06 -19.23 4.72
C THR A 73 -11.93 -18.64 3.88
N TRP A 74 -10.73 -18.54 4.46
CA TRP A 74 -9.55 -18.10 3.72
C TRP A 74 -9.28 -18.99 2.50
N ASP A 75 -9.40 -20.31 2.67
CA ASP A 75 -9.22 -21.27 1.58
C ASP A 75 -10.27 -21.10 0.46
N ALA A 76 -11.50 -20.71 0.79
CA ALA A 76 -12.52 -20.40 -0.22
C ALA A 76 -12.15 -19.17 -1.07
N THR A 77 -11.18 -18.35 -0.63
CA THR A 77 -10.66 -17.19 -1.35
C THR A 77 -9.35 -17.47 -2.09
N GLN A 78 -8.89 -18.73 -2.14
CA GLN A 78 -7.61 -19.12 -2.74
C GLN A 78 -7.40 -18.56 -4.16
N GLN A 79 -8.39 -18.69 -5.04
CA GLN A 79 -8.27 -18.21 -6.42
C GLN A 79 -8.06 -16.68 -6.48
N LYS A 80 -8.76 -15.93 -5.61
CA LYS A 80 -8.57 -14.48 -5.51
C LYS A 80 -7.18 -14.14 -4.97
N ILE A 81 -6.68 -14.88 -3.98
CA ILE A 81 -5.33 -14.73 -3.43
C ILE A 81 -4.29 -14.95 -4.54
N GLU A 82 -4.41 -16.04 -5.30
CA GLU A 82 -3.49 -16.35 -6.40
C GLU A 82 -3.55 -15.31 -7.53
N ALA A 83 -4.73 -14.80 -7.86
CA ALA A 83 -4.90 -13.75 -8.88
C ALA A 83 -4.29 -12.41 -8.44
N VAL A 84 -4.49 -12.00 -7.18
CA VAL A 84 -3.85 -10.81 -6.59
C VAL A 84 -2.33 -10.99 -6.58
N ASP A 85 -1.85 -12.14 -6.12
CA ASP A 85 -0.43 -12.46 -6.04
C ASP A 85 0.27 -12.36 -7.42
N ALA A 86 -0.31 -13.01 -8.43
CA ALA A 86 0.20 -12.99 -9.79
C ALA A 86 0.13 -11.58 -10.41
N THR A 87 -0.94 -10.82 -10.14
CA THR A 87 -1.10 -9.44 -10.63
C THR A 87 -0.04 -8.52 -10.04
N LEU A 88 0.26 -8.64 -8.75
CA LEU A 88 1.31 -7.88 -8.08
C LEU A 88 2.68 -8.19 -8.68
N ASP A 89 2.97 -9.47 -8.99
CA ASP A 89 4.22 -9.86 -9.65
C ASP A 89 4.34 -9.30 -11.07
N VAL A 90 3.27 -9.40 -11.89
CA VAL A 90 3.23 -8.82 -13.23
C VAL A 90 3.48 -7.31 -13.15
N SER A 91 2.76 -6.61 -12.26
CA SER A 91 2.91 -5.17 -12.06
C SER A 91 4.35 -4.80 -11.71
N LYS A 92 4.93 -5.44 -10.69
CA LYS A 92 6.32 -5.20 -10.26
C LYS A 92 7.32 -5.41 -11.39
N ARG A 93 7.17 -6.48 -12.18
CA ARG A 93 8.10 -6.78 -13.26
C ARG A 93 7.94 -5.82 -14.43
N VAL A 94 6.72 -5.44 -14.82
CA VAL A 94 6.48 -4.40 -15.84
C VAL A 94 7.22 -3.11 -15.48
N PHE A 95 7.06 -2.62 -14.26
CA PHE A 95 7.71 -1.39 -13.78
C PHE A 95 9.24 -1.47 -13.68
N ARG A 96 9.81 -2.67 -13.69
CA ARG A 96 11.28 -2.88 -13.73
C ARG A 96 11.82 -3.03 -15.14
N ARG A 97 11.05 -3.64 -16.02
CA ARG A 97 11.52 -4.20 -17.30
C ARG A 97 11.17 -3.33 -18.51
N VAL A 98 10.12 -2.51 -18.42
CA VAL A 98 9.67 -1.64 -19.49
C VAL A 98 10.38 -0.29 -19.43
N ASP A 99 11.04 0.08 -20.52
CA ASP A 99 11.74 1.36 -20.61
C ASP A 99 10.78 2.54 -20.60
N CYS A 100 11.17 3.60 -19.89
CA CYS A 100 10.39 4.84 -19.77
C CYS A 100 8.99 4.67 -19.15
N ILE A 101 8.71 3.55 -18.48
CA ILE A 101 7.40 3.26 -17.84
C ILE A 101 6.94 4.39 -16.90
N TYR A 102 7.87 5.07 -16.22
CA TYR A 102 7.58 6.14 -15.27
C TYR A 102 7.17 7.48 -15.89
N ASN A 103 7.33 7.67 -17.21
CA ASN A 103 7.02 8.97 -17.86
C ASN A 103 5.52 9.23 -18.05
N SER A 104 4.65 8.22 -17.90
CA SER A 104 3.22 8.33 -18.21
C SER A 104 2.34 7.39 -17.37
N SER A 105 2.85 6.93 -16.22
CA SER A 105 2.17 5.96 -15.36
C SER A 105 1.67 6.56 -14.04
N GLU A 106 1.61 7.90 -13.93
CA GLU A 106 1.14 8.58 -12.72
C GLU A 106 -0.22 8.07 -12.25
N GLU A 107 -1.24 8.12 -13.12
CA GLU A 107 -2.60 7.69 -12.78
C GLU A 107 -2.70 6.20 -12.46
N LEU A 108 -1.96 5.37 -13.19
CA LEU A 108 -1.87 3.94 -12.91
C LEU A 108 -1.27 3.68 -11.52
N VAL A 109 -0.22 4.40 -11.14
CA VAL A 109 0.47 4.19 -9.86
C VAL A 109 -0.36 4.74 -8.69
N LYS A 110 -1.05 5.87 -8.89
CA LYS A 110 -2.06 6.36 -7.93
C LYS A 110 -3.12 5.28 -7.67
N LYS A 111 -3.68 4.71 -8.73
CA LYS A 111 -4.66 3.62 -8.65
C LYS A 111 -4.10 2.38 -7.96
N LEU A 112 -2.92 1.90 -8.34
CA LEU A 112 -2.28 0.75 -7.70
C LEU A 112 -2.04 0.97 -6.21
N LEU A 113 -1.58 2.18 -5.82
CA LEU A 113 -1.40 2.53 -4.42
C LEU A 113 -2.70 2.43 -3.63
N VAL A 114 -3.77 3.04 -4.14
CA VAL A 114 -5.06 3.03 -3.45
C VAL A 114 -5.64 1.63 -3.32
N ARG A 115 -5.60 0.84 -4.40
CA ARG A 115 -6.08 -0.55 -4.39
C ARG A 115 -5.27 -1.42 -3.42
N VAL A 116 -3.95 -1.27 -3.38
CA VAL A 116 -3.11 -1.99 -2.41
C VAL A 116 -3.44 -1.59 -0.98
N VAL A 117 -3.67 -0.30 -0.71
CA VAL A 117 -4.08 0.16 0.62
C VAL A 117 -5.42 -0.46 1.04
N ASP A 118 -6.40 -0.49 0.14
CA ASP A 118 -7.71 -1.10 0.38
C ASP A 118 -7.61 -2.61 0.65
N ILE A 119 -6.86 -3.34 -0.20
CA ILE A 119 -6.58 -4.78 0.00
C ILE A 119 -5.90 -5.01 1.36
N CYS A 120 -4.88 -4.22 1.70
CA CYS A 120 -4.18 -4.37 2.97
C CYS A 120 -5.11 -4.13 4.18
N GLY A 121 -6.08 -3.22 4.06
CA GLY A 121 -7.12 -3.02 5.05
C GLY A 121 -8.02 -4.24 5.24
N ALA A 122 -8.42 -4.89 4.15
CA ALA A 122 -9.15 -6.16 4.20
C ALA A 122 -8.31 -7.29 4.81
N LEU A 123 -7.03 -7.39 4.45
CA LEU A 123 -6.11 -8.39 4.98
C LEU A 123 -5.86 -8.22 6.47
N ASP A 124 -5.85 -6.99 7.00
CA ASP A 124 -5.76 -6.76 8.44
C ASP A 124 -6.94 -7.40 9.21
N LEU A 125 -8.14 -7.42 8.63
CA LEU A 125 -9.28 -8.10 9.23
C LEU A 125 -9.11 -9.62 9.23
N TRP A 126 -8.54 -10.20 8.17
CA TRP A 126 -8.23 -11.62 8.11
C TRP A 126 -7.12 -12.02 9.11
N ILE A 127 -6.10 -11.17 9.28
CA ILE A 127 -5.05 -11.37 10.30
C ILE A 127 -5.66 -11.32 11.71
N GLU A 128 -6.61 -10.41 11.96
CA GLU A 128 -7.32 -10.33 13.24
C GLU A 128 -8.24 -11.53 13.50
N ALA A 129 -8.79 -12.13 12.44
CA ALA A 129 -9.65 -13.31 12.53
C ALA A 129 -8.87 -14.61 12.81
N ASP A 130 -7.53 -14.58 12.77
CA ASP A 130 -6.64 -15.71 13.08
C ASP A 130 -6.99 -16.98 12.29
N VAL A 131 -7.17 -16.81 10.98
CA VAL A 131 -7.61 -17.90 10.10
C VAL A 131 -6.48 -18.90 9.83
N PRO A 132 -6.78 -20.22 9.82
CA PRO A 132 -5.81 -21.21 9.41
C PRO A 132 -5.45 -21.00 7.93
N CYS A 133 -4.17 -21.13 7.61
CA CYS A 133 -3.66 -21.00 6.26
C CYS A 133 -3.14 -22.35 5.78
N GLY A 134 -3.59 -22.80 4.60
CA GLY A 134 -3.01 -23.97 3.94
C GLY A 134 -1.57 -23.73 3.48
N GLU A 135 -0.76 -24.79 3.36
CA GLU A 135 0.67 -24.71 3.02
C GLU A 135 0.96 -24.11 1.62
N GLN A 136 -0.01 -24.16 0.71
CA GLN A 136 0.16 -23.77 -0.70
C GLN A 136 -0.32 -22.33 -0.99
N VAL A 137 -1.01 -21.70 -0.05
CA VAL A 137 -1.63 -20.38 -0.23
C VAL A 137 -0.92 -19.38 0.66
N LEU A 138 -0.64 -18.17 0.13
CA LEU A 138 -0.07 -17.11 0.95
C LEU A 138 -1.00 -16.80 2.13
N SER A 139 -0.42 -16.68 3.32
CA SER A 139 -1.17 -16.20 4.48
C SER A 139 -1.57 -14.73 4.29
N PRO A 140 -2.58 -14.22 5.02
CA PRO A 140 -2.97 -12.82 4.96
C PRO A 140 -1.79 -11.86 5.20
N THR A 141 -0.91 -12.20 6.16
CA THR A 141 0.31 -11.44 6.45
C THR A 141 1.28 -11.45 5.27
N GLN A 142 1.54 -12.61 4.67
CA GLN A 142 2.46 -12.73 3.53
C GLN A 142 1.97 -11.97 2.30
N LEU A 143 0.67 -12.07 2.00
CA LEU A 143 0.07 -11.34 0.88
C LEU A 143 0.11 -9.82 1.12
N LYS A 144 -0.15 -9.38 2.36
CA LYS A 144 -0.06 -7.97 2.76
C LYS A 144 1.37 -7.44 2.59
N GLU A 145 2.36 -8.15 3.13
CA GLU A 145 3.77 -7.79 3.00
C GLU A 145 4.20 -7.68 1.53
N LYS A 146 3.84 -8.67 0.71
CA LYS A 146 4.13 -8.64 -0.73
C LYS A 146 3.47 -7.46 -1.44
N ALA A 147 2.20 -7.17 -1.15
CA ALA A 147 1.47 -6.05 -1.74
C ALA A 147 2.14 -4.71 -1.40
N VAL A 148 2.49 -4.51 -0.13
CA VAL A 148 3.22 -3.31 0.33
C VAL A 148 4.59 -3.20 -0.35
N ASP A 149 5.35 -4.29 -0.42
CA ASP A 149 6.68 -4.28 -1.03
C ASP A 149 6.62 -4.01 -2.54
N VAL A 150 5.60 -4.50 -3.22
CA VAL A 150 5.38 -4.25 -4.65
C VAL A 150 5.08 -2.77 -4.89
N VAL A 151 4.10 -2.19 -4.19
CA VAL A 151 3.77 -0.77 -4.38
C VAL A 151 4.93 0.13 -3.97
N ALA A 152 5.61 -0.16 -2.86
CA ALA A 152 6.78 0.60 -2.43
C ALA A 152 7.91 0.51 -3.45
N SER A 153 8.15 -0.67 -4.05
CA SER A 153 9.15 -0.83 -5.12
C SER A 153 8.79 -0.04 -6.38
N ILE A 154 7.51 0.09 -6.71
CA ILE A 154 7.04 0.89 -7.86
C ILE A 154 7.22 2.38 -7.56
N LEU A 155 6.80 2.85 -6.38
CA LEU A 155 6.98 4.23 -5.93
C LEU A 155 8.47 4.60 -5.91
N ARG A 156 9.32 3.72 -5.36
CA ARG A 156 10.77 3.88 -5.35
C ARG A 156 11.34 4.10 -6.76
N GLY A 157 10.79 3.38 -7.74
CA GLY A 157 11.18 3.50 -9.14
C GLY A 157 11.07 4.93 -9.68
N PHE A 158 10.09 5.73 -9.23
CA PHE A 158 9.99 7.15 -9.62
C PHE A 158 11.15 8.01 -9.11
N GLY A 159 11.69 7.71 -7.93
CA GLY A 159 12.82 8.44 -7.35
C GLY A 159 14.20 7.95 -7.81
N ASP A 160 14.31 6.68 -8.21
CA ASP A 160 15.54 6.10 -8.76
C ASP A 160 15.67 6.26 -10.29
N TYR A 161 14.56 6.60 -10.95
CA TYR A 161 14.52 6.94 -12.37
C TYR A 161 14.91 8.40 -12.57
N ILE A 162 16.04 8.63 -13.23
CA ILE A 162 16.50 9.96 -13.64
C ILE A 162 16.56 9.94 -15.17
N PRO A 163 15.46 10.29 -15.86
CA PRO A 163 15.52 10.44 -17.31
C PRO A 163 16.36 11.67 -17.66
N LEU A 164 16.98 11.63 -18.84
CA LEU A 164 17.36 12.86 -19.54
C LEU A 164 16.04 13.55 -19.89
N ALA A 165 15.61 14.50 -19.06
CA ALA A 165 14.33 15.17 -19.24
C ALA A 165 14.28 15.80 -20.63
N SER A 166 13.26 15.44 -21.41
CA SER A 166 12.87 16.24 -22.57
C SER A 166 12.23 17.53 -22.07
N ASP A 167 12.44 18.64 -22.80
CA ASP A 167 11.91 19.95 -22.42
C ASP A 167 10.40 19.86 -22.16
N GLY A 168 10.00 20.22 -20.94
CA GLY A 168 8.60 20.32 -20.52
C GLY A 168 8.01 19.10 -19.79
N GLN A 169 8.71 17.97 -19.69
CA GLN A 169 8.21 16.83 -18.89
C GLN A 169 8.51 17.01 -17.40
N LYS A 170 7.48 16.81 -16.57
CA LYS A 170 7.61 16.79 -15.12
C LYS A 170 8.50 15.61 -14.70
N PRO A 171 9.54 15.82 -13.88
CA PRO A 171 10.42 14.72 -13.51
C PRO A 171 9.68 13.72 -12.62
N SER A 172 9.99 12.43 -12.79
CA SER A 172 9.33 11.33 -12.06
C SER A 172 9.41 11.48 -10.54
N TRP A 173 10.52 12.00 -10.00
CA TRP A 173 10.65 12.23 -8.55
C TRP A 173 9.61 13.23 -8.02
N HIS A 174 9.12 14.16 -8.86
CA HIS A 174 8.08 15.10 -8.45
C HIS A 174 6.74 14.40 -8.29
N ILE A 175 6.45 13.41 -9.15
CA ILE A 175 5.24 12.57 -9.03
C ILE A 175 5.31 11.78 -7.72
N LEU A 176 6.45 11.15 -7.42
CA LEU A 176 6.67 10.48 -6.13
C LEU A 176 6.46 11.44 -4.96
N ARG A 177 7.02 12.65 -5.03
CA ARG A 177 6.89 13.66 -3.98
C ARG A 177 5.43 14.00 -3.69
N GLU A 178 4.62 14.21 -4.74
CA GLU A 178 3.18 14.49 -4.59
C GLU A 178 2.45 13.31 -3.96
N MET A 179 2.72 12.08 -4.42
CA MET A 179 2.07 10.90 -3.85
C MET A 179 2.37 10.71 -2.36
N LEU A 180 3.63 10.85 -1.97
CA LEU A 180 4.04 10.76 -0.57
C LEU A 180 3.44 11.90 0.27
N ARG A 181 3.37 13.12 -0.28
CA ARG A 181 2.74 14.25 0.39
C ARG A 181 1.24 14.01 0.59
N ASP A 182 0.54 13.47 -0.39
CA ASP A 182 -0.89 13.15 -0.23
C ASP A 182 -1.12 12.05 0.81
N CYS A 183 -0.29 11.01 0.85
CA CYS A 183 -0.34 10.01 1.93
C CYS A 183 -0.13 10.64 3.31
N LEU A 184 0.84 11.55 3.44
CA LEU A 184 1.13 12.25 4.67
C LEU A 184 -0.01 13.19 5.09
N ASP A 185 -0.60 13.91 4.14
CA ASP A 185 -1.74 14.80 4.38
C ASP A 185 -2.96 14.01 4.84
N ILE A 186 -3.26 12.88 4.21
CA ILE A 186 -4.32 11.94 4.66
C ILE A 186 -4.06 11.52 6.10
N CYS A 187 -2.85 11.06 6.39
CA CYS A 187 -2.44 10.65 7.72
C CYS A 187 -2.66 11.75 8.77
N ASN A 188 -2.25 12.98 8.47
CA ASN A 188 -2.43 14.12 9.36
C ASN A 188 -3.90 14.51 9.52
N GLU A 189 -4.69 14.55 8.44
CA GLU A 189 -6.12 14.86 8.51
C GLU A 189 -6.87 13.81 9.34
N VAL A 190 -6.59 12.52 9.14
CA VAL A 190 -7.21 11.43 9.90
C VAL A 190 -6.83 11.50 11.38
N LEU A 191 -5.59 11.91 11.70
CA LEU A 191 -5.15 12.09 13.09
C LEU A 191 -5.73 13.32 13.79
N LEU A 192 -5.91 14.41 13.05
CA LEU A 192 -6.32 15.70 13.60
C LEU A 192 -7.83 15.94 13.51
N THR A 193 -8.57 15.05 12.85
CA THR A 193 -10.01 15.22 12.67
C THR A 193 -10.73 15.23 14.01
N SER A 194 -11.49 16.30 14.24
CA SER A 194 -12.39 16.43 15.38
C SER A 194 -13.75 15.77 15.12
N LEU A 195 -14.02 15.42 13.85
CA LEU A 195 -15.28 14.79 13.46
C LEU A 195 -15.29 13.33 13.90
N PRO A 196 -16.42 12.84 14.44
CA PRO A 196 -16.57 11.42 14.74
C PRO A 196 -16.51 10.62 13.44
N LEU A 197 -15.45 9.82 13.30
CA LEU A 197 -15.30 8.91 12.17
C LEU A 197 -16.31 7.77 12.34
N THR A 198 -17.09 7.50 11.29
CA THR A 198 -18.14 6.48 11.30
C THR A 198 -17.69 5.25 10.50
N SER A 199 -18.50 4.20 10.49
CA SER A 199 -18.26 3.03 9.63
C SER A 199 -18.46 3.33 8.14
N ARG A 200 -18.97 4.51 7.78
CA ARG A 200 -19.20 4.99 6.41
C ARG A 200 -18.32 6.20 6.08
N THR A 201 -17.15 6.27 6.70
CA THR A 201 -16.12 7.23 6.32
C THR A 201 -15.26 6.69 5.18
N TRP A 202 -15.02 7.53 4.18
CA TRP A 202 -14.15 7.26 3.04
C TRP A 202 -12.98 8.23 3.03
N VAL A 203 -11.84 7.74 2.54
CA VAL A 203 -10.65 8.53 2.27
C VAL A 203 -10.52 8.68 0.77
N ALA A 204 -10.58 9.92 0.29
CA ALA A 204 -10.32 10.28 -1.10
C ALA A 204 -8.82 10.57 -1.27
N PHE A 205 -8.11 9.66 -1.94
CA PHE A 205 -6.72 9.88 -2.28
C PHE A 205 -6.62 10.86 -3.45
N PHE A 206 -5.64 11.77 -3.38
CA PHE A 206 -5.35 12.78 -4.41
C PHE A 206 -6.48 13.77 -4.71
N ASN A 207 -7.53 13.79 -3.90
CA ASN A 207 -8.71 14.64 -4.07
C ASN A 207 -9.06 15.37 -2.76
N LYS A 208 -9.74 16.52 -2.88
CA LYS A 208 -10.26 17.27 -1.72
C LYS A 208 -11.79 17.37 -1.80
N PRO A 209 -12.51 17.25 -0.67
CA PRO A 209 -12.02 16.94 0.68
C PRO A 209 -11.49 15.49 0.79
N ARG A 210 -10.45 15.26 1.63
CA ARG A 210 -9.83 13.93 1.75
C ARG A 210 -10.64 12.99 2.63
N ILE A 211 -11.28 13.50 3.68
CA ILE A 211 -12.17 12.71 4.53
C ILE A 211 -13.61 13.01 4.12
N ILE A 212 -14.32 11.97 3.68
CA ILE A 212 -15.73 12.05 3.29
C ILE A 212 -16.53 11.22 4.28
N ASN A 213 -17.35 11.89 5.10
CA ASN A 213 -18.28 11.24 6.01
C ASN A 213 -19.66 11.17 5.35
N LEU A 214 -20.11 9.97 5.01
CA LEU A 214 -21.47 9.77 4.54
C LEU A 214 -22.41 9.76 5.74
N ASN A 215 -23.46 10.57 5.69
CA ASN A 215 -24.42 10.65 6.78
C ASN A 215 -25.32 9.40 6.76
N ASP A 216 -25.40 8.67 7.87
CA ASP A 216 -26.22 7.44 7.96
C ASP A 216 -27.72 7.70 7.74
N GLN A 217 -28.15 8.96 7.88
CA GLN A 217 -29.54 9.38 7.74
C GLN A 217 -29.94 9.74 6.31
N ASP A 218 -28.99 9.83 5.36
CA ASP A 218 -29.30 10.17 3.98
C ASP A 218 -29.18 8.92 3.08
N PRO A 219 -30.30 8.23 2.78
CA PRO A 219 -30.30 7.04 1.95
C PRO A 219 -29.97 7.33 0.47
N VAL A 220 -29.90 8.61 0.07
CA VAL A 220 -29.62 9.02 -1.31
C VAL A 220 -28.11 9.19 -1.54
N THR A 221 -27.30 9.31 -0.48
CA THR A 221 -25.86 9.50 -0.66
C THR A 221 -25.21 8.17 -1.09
N THR A 222 -24.92 8.05 -2.38
CA THR A 222 -24.22 6.90 -2.94
C THR A 222 -22.77 6.90 -2.50
N GLU A 223 -22.21 5.70 -2.30
CA GLU A 223 -20.80 5.54 -2.03
C GLU A 223 -19.97 6.18 -3.16
N PRO A 224 -18.84 6.82 -2.85
CA PRO A 224 -18.03 7.46 -3.88
C PRO A 224 -17.55 6.41 -4.89
N GLU A 225 -17.92 6.61 -6.15
CA GLU A 225 -17.50 5.74 -7.23
C GLU A 225 -16.07 6.11 -7.66
N GLY A 226 -15.16 5.14 -7.66
CA GLY A 226 -13.85 5.30 -8.27
C GLY A 226 -12.74 4.50 -7.59
N PRO A 227 -11.62 4.29 -8.28
CA PRO A 227 -10.50 3.52 -7.76
C PRO A 227 -9.61 4.29 -6.78
N LEU A 228 -9.88 5.57 -6.55
CA LEU A 228 -9.08 6.47 -5.69
C LEU A 228 -9.70 6.70 -4.31
N TYR A 229 -10.69 5.88 -3.93
CA TYR A 229 -11.34 5.94 -2.63
C TYR A 229 -11.05 4.66 -1.84
N VAL A 230 -10.74 4.82 -0.56
CA VAL A 230 -10.63 3.71 0.40
C VAL A 230 -11.64 3.91 1.50
N ARG A 231 -12.37 2.86 1.84
CA ARG A 231 -13.23 2.90 3.02
C ARG A 231 -12.35 2.88 4.27
N LEU A 232 -12.47 3.90 5.11
CA LEU A 232 -11.72 3.94 6.35
C LEU A 232 -12.23 2.82 7.27
N PRO A 233 -11.35 2.06 7.94
CA PRO A 233 -11.79 1.02 8.84
C PRO A 233 -12.49 1.64 10.06
N GLN A 234 -13.20 0.80 10.83
CA GLN A 234 -13.83 1.22 12.09
C GLN A 234 -12.84 2.03 12.95
N PRO A 235 -13.29 3.03 13.73
CA PRO A 235 -12.40 3.95 14.45
C PRO A 235 -11.28 3.28 15.27
N GLY A 236 -11.57 2.13 15.88
CA GLY A 236 -10.58 1.35 16.63
C GLY A 236 -9.40 0.81 15.80
N ARG A 237 -9.50 0.79 14.47
CA ARG A 237 -8.49 0.28 13.53
C ARG A 237 -7.77 1.37 12.73
N ILE A 238 -8.14 2.64 12.90
CA ILE A 238 -7.44 3.77 12.28
C ILE A 238 -5.91 3.70 12.49
N PRO A 239 -5.39 3.33 13.68
CA PRO A 239 -3.94 3.24 13.86
C PRO A 239 -3.25 2.22 12.94
N LEU A 240 -3.93 1.13 12.55
CA LEU A 240 -3.40 0.14 11.59
C LEU A 240 -3.31 0.75 10.18
N PHE A 241 -4.34 1.47 9.75
CA PHE A 241 -4.35 2.19 8.47
C PHE A 241 -3.20 3.22 8.39
N LEU A 242 -2.97 3.98 9.47
CA LEU A 242 -1.89 4.95 9.55
C LEU A 242 -0.50 4.31 9.51
N VAL A 243 -0.33 3.17 10.20
CA VAL A 243 0.92 2.39 10.15
C VAL A 243 1.16 1.81 8.77
N LEU A 244 0.12 1.37 8.07
CA LEU A 244 0.23 0.88 6.69
C LEU A 244 0.74 1.98 5.74
N LEU A 245 0.14 3.17 5.79
CA LEU A 245 0.62 4.30 4.98
C LEU A 245 2.05 4.69 5.35
N LEU A 246 2.39 4.66 6.65
CA LEU A 246 3.76 4.87 7.10
C LEU A 246 4.74 3.82 6.52
N ASP A 247 4.38 2.53 6.52
CA ASP A 247 5.23 1.46 5.97
C ASP A 247 5.50 1.70 4.48
N ILE A 248 4.45 1.99 3.71
CA ILE A 248 4.56 2.29 2.28
C ILE A 248 5.47 3.51 2.06
N MET A 249 5.25 4.62 2.78
CA MET A 249 6.06 5.83 2.64
C MET A 249 7.54 5.58 2.99
N VAL A 250 7.81 4.87 4.08
CA VAL A 250 9.18 4.57 4.52
C VAL A 250 9.89 3.65 3.54
N LYS A 251 9.25 2.57 3.08
CA LYS A 251 9.83 1.66 2.08
C LYS A 251 10.02 2.34 0.72
N ALA A 252 9.19 3.33 0.37
CA ALA A 252 9.35 4.09 -0.86
C ALA A 252 10.57 5.02 -0.85
N ILE A 253 10.96 5.55 0.32
CA ILE A 253 12.09 6.51 0.47
C ILE A 253 13.36 5.89 1.05
N SER A 254 13.30 4.68 1.59
CA SER A 254 14.42 3.96 2.21
C SER A 254 14.68 2.62 1.52
N PRO A 255 15.95 2.28 1.19
CA PRO A 255 17.17 3.08 1.34
C PRO A 255 17.16 4.39 0.53
N ARG A 256 18.14 5.27 0.70
CA ARG A 256 18.20 6.55 -0.03
C ARG A 256 17.99 6.41 -1.55
N LEU A 257 17.18 7.29 -2.13
CA LEU A 257 16.92 7.33 -3.58
C LEU A 257 17.97 8.16 -4.30
N LYS A 258 18.09 7.99 -5.62
CA LYS A 258 18.93 8.92 -6.41
C LYS A 258 18.41 10.36 -6.38
N SER A 259 17.10 10.54 -6.25
CA SER A 259 16.45 11.84 -6.09
C SER A 259 16.32 12.31 -4.63
N GLN A 260 17.07 11.73 -3.67
CA GLN A 260 16.88 11.97 -2.22
C GLN A 260 16.82 13.45 -1.86
N TRP A 261 17.67 14.28 -2.47
CA TRP A 261 17.72 15.72 -2.19
C TRP A 261 16.39 16.42 -2.42
N HIS A 262 15.62 15.99 -3.43
CA HIS A 262 14.31 16.57 -3.76
C HIS A 262 13.18 16.10 -2.83
N LEU A 263 13.45 15.10 -1.99
CA LEU A 263 12.48 14.48 -1.08
C LEU A 263 12.84 14.69 0.39
N LEU A 264 13.91 15.44 0.70
CA LEU A 264 14.41 15.59 2.06
C LEU A 264 13.37 16.16 3.03
N ASP A 265 12.55 17.12 2.58
CA ASP A 265 11.44 17.66 3.38
C ASP A 265 10.39 16.60 3.67
N ILE A 266 10.01 15.80 2.67
CA ILE A 266 9.04 14.70 2.82
C ILE A 266 9.60 13.64 3.78
N THR A 267 10.85 13.22 3.62
CA THR A 267 11.47 12.22 4.52
C THR A 267 11.48 12.71 5.96
N ARG A 268 11.79 13.99 6.20
CA ARG A 268 11.69 14.60 7.54
C ARG A 268 10.26 14.55 8.06
N SER A 269 9.28 14.96 7.26
CA SER A 269 7.88 14.94 7.69
C SER A 269 7.33 13.53 7.94
N VAL A 270 7.78 12.52 7.20
CA VAL A 270 7.46 11.11 7.47
C VAL A 270 8.08 10.67 8.81
N ALA A 271 9.32 11.06 9.09
CA ALA A 271 9.96 10.78 10.38
C ALA A 271 9.22 11.47 11.55
N GLU A 272 8.82 12.73 11.40
CA GLU A 272 8.04 13.46 12.40
C GLU A 272 6.65 12.84 12.61
N PHE A 273 5.97 12.48 11.53
CA PHE A 273 4.70 11.75 11.60
C PHE A 273 4.85 10.42 12.35
N SER A 274 5.90 9.65 12.04
CA SER A 274 6.15 8.38 12.73
C SER A 274 6.35 8.55 14.24
N ARG A 275 7.04 9.62 14.64
CA ARG A 275 7.22 10.00 16.05
C ARG A 275 5.88 10.36 16.70
N ASN A 276 5.06 11.17 16.03
CA ASN A 276 3.75 11.57 16.52
C ASN A 276 2.80 10.37 16.68
N LEU A 277 2.79 9.46 15.69
CA LEU A 277 2.01 8.23 15.73
C LEU A 277 2.42 7.34 16.91
N LEU A 278 3.73 7.16 17.13
CA LEU A 278 4.24 6.41 18.28
C LEU A 278 3.83 7.05 19.61
N PHE A 279 3.94 8.38 19.74
CA PHE A 279 3.48 9.08 20.95
C PHE A 279 1.98 8.89 21.21
N GLN A 280 1.16 8.97 20.17
CA GLN A 280 -0.27 8.75 20.31
C GLN A 280 -0.61 7.31 20.69
N CYS A 281 0.15 6.32 20.20
CA CYS A 281 0.05 4.93 20.64
C CYS A 281 0.39 4.74 22.12
N LEU A 282 1.22 5.62 22.71
CA LEU A 282 1.52 5.61 24.14
C LEU A 282 0.53 6.43 24.97
N GLY A 283 -0.30 7.23 24.32
CA GLY A 283 -1.31 8.08 24.94
C GLY A 283 -2.69 7.40 25.09
N PRO A 284 -3.61 8.01 25.84
CA PRO A 284 -5.00 7.56 25.92
C PRO A 284 -5.85 8.01 24.72
N VAL A 285 -5.26 8.73 23.75
CA VAL A 285 -5.98 9.44 22.68
C VAL A 285 -6.66 8.50 21.68
N PHE A 286 -6.03 7.35 21.38
CA PHE A 286 -6.66 6.36 20.52
C PHE A 286 -7.68 5.52 21.29
N SER A 287 -8.94 5.60 20.87
CA SER A 287 -10.01 4.69 21.25
C SER A 287 -9.82 3.32 20.58
N THR A 288 -8.70 2.65 20.87
CA THR A 288 -8.34 1.35 20.32
C THR A 288 -8.04 0.32 21.43
N ARG A 289 -8.22 -0.96 21.08
CA ARG A 289 -7.90 -2.09 21.96
C ARG A 289 -6.40 -2.10 22.27
N ALA A 290 -6.03 -2.51 23.48
CA ALA A 290 -4.62 -2.57 23.90
C ALA A 290 -3.77 -3.46 22.97
N THR A 291 -4.35 -4.55 22.47
CA THR A 291 -3.69 -5.48 21.52
C THR A 291 -3.37 -4.80 20.19
N ILE A 292 -4.32 -4.07 19.60
CA ILE A 292 -4.10 -3.32 18.35
C ILE A 292 -3.01 -2.25 18.59
N ARG A 293 -3.09 -1.53 19.71
CA ARG A 293 -2.12 -0.50 20.08
C ARG A 293 -0.69 -1.05 20.18
N SER A 294 -0.51 -2.21 20.81
CA SER A 294 0.79 -2.88 20.91
C SER A 294 1.30 -3.30 19.54
N LYS A 295 0.46 -3.93 18.71
CA LYS A 295 0.81 -4.30 17.33
C LYS A 295 1.25 -3.09 16.50
N VAL A 296 0.47 -2.00 16.54
CA VAL A 296 0.74 -0.75 15.83
C VAL A 296 2.03 -0.11 16.33
N PHE A 297 2.26 -0.06 17.64
CA PHE A 297 3.51 0.45 18.22
C PHE A 297 4.72 -0.35 17.74
N MET A 298 4.64 -1.69 17.80
CA MET A 298 5.73 -2.56 17.37
C MET A 298 6.00 -2.46 15.86
N ALA A 299 4.95 -2.39 15.05
CA ALA A 299 5.06 -2.19 13.61
C ALA A 299 5.71 -0.83 13.29
N ALA A 300 5.23 0.27 13.88
CA ALA A 300 5.82 1.59 13.69
C ALA A 300 7.29 1.63 14.16
N LEU A 301 7.63 0.98 15.27
CA LEU A 301 9.02 0.87 15.75
C LEU A 301 9.92 0.10 14.78
N PHE A 302 9.40 -0.97 14.17
CA PHE A 302 10.10 -1.76 13.17
C PHE A 302 10.31 -0.98 11.88
N ILE A 303 9.26 -0.34 11.36
CA ILE A 303 9.29 0.48 10.14
C ILE A 303 10.31 1.62 10.30
N THR A 304 10.25 2.35 11.41
CA THR A 304 11.15 3.46 11.70
C THR A 304 12.61 3.04 11.94
N LYS A 305 12.89 1.73 12.10
CA LYS A 305 14.28 1.22 12.14
C LYS A 305 15.06 1.61 10.89
N GLN A 306 14.41 1.60 9.73
CA GLN A 306 15.06 1.95 8.47
C GLN A 306 15.46 3.44 8.46
N LEU A 307 14.55 4.33 8.86
CA LEU A 307 14.85 5.77 8.97
C LEU A 307 15.97 6.04 9.99
N ARG A 308 16.02 5.30 11.10
CA ARG A 308 17.05 5.45 12.15
C ARG A 308 18.47 5.09 11.69
N GLN A 309 18.60 4.31 10.62
CA GLN A 309 19.92 4.02 10.05
C GLN A 309 20.51 5.25 9.35
N GLU A 310 19.69 6.26 9.03
CA GLU A 310 20.15 7.50 8.46
C GLU A 310 20.56 8.52 9.54
N PRO A 311 21.78 9.10 9.47
CA PRO A 311 22.28 10.04 10.48
C PRO A 311 21.35 11.23 10.73
N GLU A 312 20.71 11.71 9.67
CA GLU A 312 19.83 12.89 9.68
C GLU A 312 18.52 12.67 10.43
N HIS A 313 18.07 11.42 10.61
CA HIS A 313 16.79 11.11 11.26
C HIS A 313 16.97 10.42 12.62
N ARG A 314 18.20 10.03 12.96
CA ARG A 314 18.51 9.33 14.22
C ARG A 314 18.01 10.10 15.46
N HIS A 315 18.17 11.42 15.49
CA HIS A 315 17.74 12.24 16.64
C HIS A 315 16.21 12.34 16.76
N ILE A 316 15.47 12.35 15.65
CA ILE A 316 14.01 12.49 15.66
C ILE A 316 13.35 11.26 16.33
N ILE A 317 13.91 10.08 16.10
CA ILE A 317 13.32 8.79 16.53
C ILE A 317 14.04 8.21 17.76
N GLY A 318 15.35 8.46 17.92
CA GLY A 318 16.16 7.95 19.02
C GLY A 318 15.60 8.34 20.40
N ASP A 319 15.32 9.62 20.58
CA ASP A 319 14.79 10.18 21.84
C ASP A 319 13.48 9.51 22.27
N LEU A 320 12.65 9.09 21.31
CA LEU A 320 11.36 8.48 21.59
C LEU A 320 11.50 7.03 22.09
N ILE A 321 12.50 6.30 21.60
CA ILE A 321 12.75 4.93 22.05
C ILE A 321 13.34 4.96 23.45
N GLU A 322 14.30 5.85 23.70
CA GLU A 322 14.87 6.06 25.03
C GLU A 322 13.78 6.48 26.03
N TYR A 323 12.90 7.40 25.64
CA TYR A 323 11.74 7.79 26.44
C TYR A 323 10.78 6.62 26.70
N SER A 324 10.48 5.82 25.68
CA SER A 324 9.58 4.66 25.80
C SER A 324 10.17 3.59 26.72
N LEU A 325 11.47 3.31 26.57
CA LEU A 325 12.22 2.39 27.44
C LEU A 325 12.25 2.89 28.88
N HIS A 326 12.51 4.19 29.10
CA HIS A 326 12.53 4.78 30.43
C HIS A 326 11.15 4.77 31.09
N LYS A 327 10.09 5.10 30.36
CA LYS A 327 8.70 5.00 30.85
C LYS A 327 8.33 3.54 31.14
N SER A 328 8.81 2.59 30.35
CA SER A 328 8.61 1.15 30.58
C SER A 328 9.36 0.57 31.77
N SER A 329 10.49 1.17 32.14
CA SER A 329 11.22 0.79 33.35
C SER A 329 10.58 1.33 34.63
N ASN A 330 9.83 2.44 34.53
CA ASN A 330 9.22 3.11 35.69
C ASN A 330 7.75 2.74 35.92
N GLN A 331 7.05 2.26 34.90
CA GLN A 331 5.70 1.68 35.04
C GLN A 331 5.86 0.16 34.98
N ASN A 332 5.22 -0.58 35.89
CA ASN A 332 5.17 -2.05 35.90
C ASN A 332 4.57 -2.60 34.59
N LEU A 333 5.35 -2.59 33.50
CA LEU A 333 4.92 -2.88 32.14
C LEU A 333 4.82 -4.39 31.87
N GLY A 334 5.00 -5.20 32.91
CA GLY A 334 4.67 -6.62 32.92
C GLY A 334 3.21 -6.95 32.60
N GLN A 335 2.32 -5.96 32.45
CA GLN A 335 0.97 -6.16 31.91
C GLN A 335 0.79 -5.74 30.44
N VAL A 336 1.69 -4.92 29.86
CA VAL A 336 1.57 -4.43 28.47
C VAL A 336 2.48 -5.20 27.50
N LEU A 337 3.54 -5.86 28.00
CA LEU A 337 4.46 -6.70 27.21
C LEU A 337 4.30 -8.21 27.46
N ARG A 338 3.28 -8.64 28.22
CA ARG A 338 2.94 -10.07 28.41
C ARG A 338 1.85 -10.53 27.44
N PHE A 339 1.93 -10.20 26.15
CA PHE A 339 1.07 -10.79 25.12
C PHE A 339 1.81 -10.87 23.78
#